data_AF-A0A6N6MIH8-F1
#
_entry.id   AF-A0A6N6MIH8-F1
#
_cell.length_a   1.000
_cell.length_b   1.000
_cell.length_c   1.000
_cell.angle_alpha   90.00
_cell.angle_beta   90.00
_cell.angle_gamma   90.00
#
_symmetry.space_group_name_H-M   'P 1'
#
loop_
_entity.id
_entity.type
_entity.pdbx_description
1 polymer ?
#
loop_
_entity_poly.entity_id
_entity_poly.type
_entity_poly.pdbx_seq_one_letter_code
_entity_poly.pdbx_strand_id
1 'polypeptide(L)'
;MLGQGQPFSDEEPLTAGNAAGTCLACRLDLHLLGRRTAAPILLDERVATADLGLDIAHVAGPWIEGWAATDLAASEASLAIDGNVVARGHGQDVLGDPFAAVAWLARRLADQGSGLSAGDLVSMGSCSCSCTGLAQVLPGQTLLGGFGDLGAVSLRLC
;
A
#
# COMPACT_ATOMS: atom_id res chain seq x y z
N MET A 1 4.29 1.23 9.68
CA MET A 1 5.58 1.04 10.35
C MET A 1 5.40 0.05 11.48
N LEU A 2 6.20 -1.01 11.48
CA LEU A 2 6.13 -2.04 12.51
C LEU A 2 6.82 -1.59 13.80
N GLY A 3 6.22 -1.90 14.94
CA GLY A 3 6.83 -1.71 16.26
C GLY A 3 7.55 -2.90 16.83
N GLN A 4 7.20 -4.07 16.33
CA GLN A 4 7.77 -5.31 16.79
C GLN A 4 8.18 -6.13 15.56
N GLY A 5 9.38 -6.73 15.65
CA GLY A 5 9.83 -7.70 14.67
C GLY A 5 9.16 -9.05 14.89
N GLN A 6 9.14 -9.85 13.83
CA GLN A 6 8.48 -11.14 13.73
C GLN A 6 9.43 -12.06 12.93
N PRO A 7 9.60 -13.33 13.34
CA PRO A 7 8.73 -14.34 12.74
C PRO A 7 7.54 -14.56 13.67
N PHE A 8 6.36 -14.57 13.08
CA PHE A 8 5.17 -15.01 13.79
C PHE A 8 5.36 -16.49 14.05
N SER A 9 5.47 -16.88 15.31
CA SER A 9 5.49 -18.28 15.72
C SER A 9 4.24 -18.99 15.18
N ASP A 10 4.35 -20.27 14.81
CA ASP A 10 3.23 -21.11 14.34
C ASP A 10 2.07 -21.23 15.36
N GLU A 11 2.27 -20.77 16.60
CA GLU A 11 1.33 -20.92 17.72
C GLU A 11 0.11 -19.99 17.65
N GLU A 12 0.15 -18.88 16.90
CA GLU A 12 -1.01 -18.01 16.69
C GLU A 12 -1.32 -17.76 15.21
N PRO A 13 -2.60 -17.80 14.80
CA PRO A 13 -2.98 -17.46 13.45
C PRO A 13 -2.70 -15.97 13.18
N LEU A 14 -1.93 -15.74 12.12
CA LEU A 14 -1.64 -14.43 11.56
C LEU A 14 -2.90 -13.84 10.90
N THR A 15 -3.60 -12.96 11.63
CA THR A 15 -4.79 -12.24 11.13
C THR A 15 -4.53 -10.75 10.93
N ALA A 16 -5.42 -10.05 10.23
CA ALA A 16 -5.36 -8.59 10.07
C ALA A 16 -5.34 -7.86 11.42
N GLY A 17 -6.15 -8.28 12.39
CA GLY A 17 -6.20 -7.65 13.73
C GLY A 17 -4.89 -7.80 14.49
N ASN A 18 -4.29 -8.99 14.48
CA ASN A 18 -3.01 -9.25 15.13
C ASN A 18 -1.89 -8.45 14.43
N ALA A 19 -1.91 -8.39 13.09
CA ALA A 19 -0.96 -7.61 12.32
C ALA A 19 -1.07 -6.10 12.58
N ALA A 20 -2.30 -5.57 12.71
CA ALA A 20 -2.53 -4.20 13.14
C ALA A 20 -1.89 -3.93 14.51
N GLY A 21 -2.07 -4.85 15.47
CA GLY A 21 -1.45 -4.76 16.81
C GLY A 21 0.09 -4.71 16.81
N THR A 22 0.75 -5.17 15.74
CA THR A 22 2.22 -5.05 15.59
C THR A 22 2.69 -3.71 15.03
N CYS A 23 1.79 -2.89 14.49
CA CYS A 23 2.12 -1.60 13.91
C CYS A 23 2.21 -0.51 14.99
N LEU A 24 3.17 0.41 14.87
CA LEU A 24 3.22 1.63 15.70
C LEU A 24 2.57 2.82 15.04
N ALA A 25 2.61 2.87 13.72
CA ALA A 25 2.18 4.03 12.97
C ALA A 25 1.76 3.64 11.55
N CYS A 26 0.71 4.31 11.07
CA CYS A 26 0.26 4.27 9.69
C CYS A 26 0.35 5.67 9.08
N ARG A 27 0.70 5.76 7.79
CA ARG A 27 0.75 7.01 7.04
C ARG A 27 0.07 6.85 5.70
N LEU A 28 -0.34 7.96 5.11
CA LEU A 28 -0.73 8.00 3.71
C LEU A 28 0.51 7.84 2.81
N ASP A 29 0.35 7.20 1.67
CA ASP A 29 1.44 6.97 0.72
C ASP A 29 0.87 6.99 -0.71
N LEU A 30 1.58 7.63 -1.63
CA LEU A 30 1.27 7.62 -3.06
C LEU A 30 2.37 6.86 -3.79
N HIS A 31 1.99 5.76 -4.45
CA HIS A 31 2.91 4.93 -5.20
C HIS A 31 2.92 5.30 -6.68
N LEU A 32 4.12 5.54 -7.21
CA LEU A 32 4.37 5.55 -8.64
C LEU A 32 4.87 4.17 -9.06
N LEU A 33 4.14 3.57 -10.00
CA LEU A 33 4.51 2.31 -10.60
C LEU A 33 5.02 2.51 -12.03
N GLY A 34 5.90 1.63 -12.46
CA GLY A 34 6.48 1.67 -13.79
C GLY A 34 7.25 0.40 -14.12
N ARG A 35 7.55 0.26 -15.41
CA ARG A 35 8.29 -0.90 -15.94
C ARG A 35 9.75 -0.51 -16.17
N ARG A 36 10.69 -1.36 -15.76
CA ARG A 36 12.11 -1.22 -16.12
C ARG A 36 12.44 -1.90 -17.45
N THR A 37 11.62 -2.87 -17.85
CA THR A 37 11.83 -3.62 -19.09
C THR A 37 11.40 -2.81 -20.31
N ALA A 38 12.33 -2.52 -21.24
CA ALA A 38 12.02 -1.90 -22.52
C ALA A 38 11.48 -2.90 -23.57
N ALA A 39 11.62 -4.20 -23.33
CA ALA A 39 11.18 -5.25 -24.24
C ALA A 39 9.64 -5.37 -24.26
N PRO A 40 9.03 -5.79 -25.39
CA PRO A 40 7.59 -5.97 -25.54
C PRO A 40 7.09 -7.24 -24.84
N ILE A 41 7.51 -7.42 -23.58
CA ILE A 41 7.10 -8.52 -22.75
C ILE A 41 5.69 -8.19 -22.24
N LEU A 42 4.75 -9.12 -22.41
CA LEU A 42 3.41 -8.99 -21.85
C LEU A 42 3.52 -8.80 -20.33
N LEU A 43 2.76 -7.85 -19.78
CA LEU A 43 2.73 -7.67 -18.33
C LEU A 43 1.83 -8.75 -17.73
N ASP A 44 2.45 -9.71 -17.03
CA ASP A 44 1.79 -10.69 -16.18
C ASP A 44 2.33 -10.60 -14.74
N GLU A 45 1.81 -11.43 -13.84
CA GLU A 45 2.19 -11.44 -12.43
C GLU A 45 3.67 -11.78 -12.22
N ARG A 46 4.25 -12.61 -13.10
CA ARG A 46 5.64 -13.06 -12.99
C ARG A 46 6.59 -11.95 -13.39
N VAL A 47 6.28 -11.25 -14.48
CA VAL A 47 7.04 -10.10 -14.96
C VAL A 47 6.95 -8.96 -13.95
N ALA A 48 5.76 -8.68 -13.41
CA ALA A 48 5.60 -7.69 -12.34
C ALA A 48 6.42 -8.05 -11.09
N THR A 49 6.38 -9.32 -10.67
CA THR A 49 7.16 -9.80 -9.52
C THR A 49 8.67 -9.70 -9.76
N ALA A 50 9.15 -10.11 -10.93
CA ALA A 50 10.56 -10.02 -11.31
C ALA A 50 11.03 -8.56 -11.43
N ASP A 51 10.13 -7.66 -11.81
CA ASP A 51 10.36 -6.21 -11.86
C ASP A 51 9.99 -5.51 -10.54
N LEU A 52 10.27 -6.17 -9.40
CA LEU A 52 10.11 -5.64 -8.04
C LEU A 52 8.71 -5.04 -7.77
N GLY A 53 7.67 -5.73 -8.20
CA GLY A 53 6.28 -5.28 -8.01
C GLY A 53 5.95 -4.01 -8.80
N LEU A 54 6.72 -3.69 -9.84
CA LEU A 54 6.64 -2.44 -10.61
C LEU A 54 6.92 -1.18 -9.79
N ASP A 55 7.49 -1.31 -8.59
CA ASP A 55 7.72 -0.17 -7.69
C ASP A 55 8.80 0.77 -8.23
N ILE A 56 8.51 2.08 -8.33
CA ILE A 56 9.44 3.10 -8.82
C ILE A 56 9.73 4.14 -7.76
N ALA A 57 8.69 4.71 -7.17
CA ALA A 57 8.82 5.77 -6.19
C ALA A 57 7.60 5.84 -5.28
N HIS A 58 7.85 6.30 -4.06
CA HIS A 58 6.85 6.55 -3.05
C HIS A 58 6.88 8.02 -2.65
N VAL A 59 5.71 8.62 -2.50
CA VAL A 59 5.55 9.92 -1.87
C VAL A 59 4.94 9.71 -0.50
N ALA A 60 5.77 9.92 0.52
CA ALA A 60 5.34 9.83 1.90
C ALA A 60 4.37 10.97 2.24
N GLY A 61 3.13 10.61 2.53
CA GLY A 61 2.13 11.51 3.09
C GLY A 61 2.25 11.65 4.61
N PRO A 62 1.29 12.36 5.24
CA PRO A 62 1.26 12.52 6.68
C PRO A 62 1.00 11.19 7.40
N TRP A 63 1.50 11.10 8.63
CA TRP A 63 1.10 10.05 9.57
C TRP A 63 -0.37 10.25 9.97
N ILE A 64 -1.10 9.14 10.09
CA ILE A 64 -2.51 9.13 10.47
C ILE A 64 -2.59 9.14 12.00
N GLU A 65 -3.05 10.25 12.59
CA GLU A 65 -3.31 10.33 14.02
C GLU A 65 -4.47 9.42 14.42
N GLY A 66 -4.37 8.74 15.56
CA GLY A 66 -5.44 7.88 16.05
C GLY A 66 -5.76 6.66 15.18
N TRP A 67 -4.89 6.30 14.22
CA TRP A 67 -5.14 5.24 13.23
C TRP A 67 -5.61 3.92 13.84
N ALA A 68 -5.14 3.55 15.03
CA ALA A 68 -5.49 2.30 15.70
C ALA A 68 -6.96 2.25 16.16
N ALA A 69 -7.60 3.42 16.33
CA ALA A 69 -9.03 3.55 16.65
C ALA A 69 -9.88 3.85 15.41
N THR A 70 -9.26 4.03 14.24
CA THR A 70 -9.93 4.32 12.98
C THR A 70 -10.26 3.03 12.23
N ASP A 71 -11.46 2.93 11.68
CA ASP A 71 -11.79 1.88 10.72
C ASP A 71 -11.14 2.19 9.36
N LEU A 72 -9.88 1.78 9.22
CA LEU A 72 -9.12 1.98 7.98
C LEU A 72 -9.68 1.13 6.83
N ALA A 73 -10.37 0.02 7.10
CA ALA A 73 -10.99 -0.80 6.06
C ALA A 73 -12.19 -0.07 5.44
N ALA A 74 -13.01 0.61 6.25
CA ALA A 74 -14.14 1.40 5.76
C ALA A 74 -13.74 2.77 5.17
N SER A 75 -12.50 3.21 5.34
CA SER A 75 -12.05 4.53 4.90
C SER A 75 -12.01 4.66 3.37
N GLU A 76 -12.64 5.71 2.82
CA GLU A 76 -12.62 6.02 1.38
C GLU A 76 -11.25 6.58 0.96
N ALA A 77 -10.80 6.17 -0.22
CA ALA A 77 -9.62 6.69 -0.90
C ALA A 77 -9.98 7.13 -2.31
N SER A 78 -9.36 8.22 -2.78
CA SER A 78 -9.54 8.75 -4.12
C SER A 78 -8.20 9.18 -4.72
N LEU A 79 -8.08 9.07 -6.04
CA LEU A 79 -6.96 9.61 -6.80
C LEU A 79 -7.49 10.63 -7.81
N ALA A 80 -6.94 11.83 -7.77
CA ALA A 80 -7.21 12.87 -8.77
C ALA A 80 -5.93 13.23 -9.55
N ILE A 81 -6.10 13.47 -10.84
CA ILE A 81 -5.06 13.97 -11.74
C ILE A 81 -5.54 15.31 -12.31
N ASP A 82 -4.75 16.36 -12.09
CA ASP A 82 -5.06 17.75 -12.50
C ASP A 82 -6.47 18.19 -12.05
N GLY A 83 -6.86 17.79 -10.83
CA GLY A 83 -8.15 18.11 -10.22
C GLY A 83 -9.31 17.18 -10.60
N ASN A 84 -9.13 16.27 -11.56
CA ASN A 84 -10.16 15.31 -11.98
C ASN A 84 -9.98 13.99 -11.24
N VAL A 85 -11.01 13.55 -10.50
CA VAL A 85 -10.98 12.24 -9.82
C VAL A 85 -11.03 11.13 -10.86
N VAL A 86 -9.95 10.36 -10.95
CA VAL A 86 -9.78 9.26 -11.91
C VAL A 86 -9.98 7.89 -11.29
N ALA A 87 -9.87 7.75 -9.96
CA ALA A 87 -10.12 6.50 -9.26
C ALA A 87 -10.69 6.74 -7.85
N ARG A 88 -11.45 5.77 -7.35
CA ARG A 88 -11.95 5.69 -5.97
C ARG A 88 -11.92 4.25 -5.48
N GLY A 89 -11.82 4.08 -4.17
CA GLY A 89 -11.89 2.78 -3.49
C GLY A 89 -11.97 2.94 -1.98
N HIS A 90 -11.86 1.83 -1.26
CA HIS A 90 -11.88 1.79 0.20
C HIS A 90 -10.72 0.94 0.72
N GLY A 91 -10.33 1.10 1.99
CA GLY A 91 -9.27 0.28 2.57
C GLY A 91 -9.53 -1.24 2.47
N GLN A 92 -10.78 -1.67 2.61
CA GLN A 92 -11.20 -3.07 2.48
C GLN A 92 -10.95 -3.67 1.09
N ASP A 93 -10.74 -2.83 0.07
CA ASP A 93 -10.36 -3.30 -1.26
C ASP A 93 -8.97 -3.95 -1.26
N VAL A 94 -8.16 -3.67 -0.24
CA VAL A 94 -6.90 -4.36 0.03
C VAL A 94 -7.20 -5.62 0.83
N LEU A 95 -7.39 -6.75 0.16
CA LEU A 95 -7.53 -8.07 0.78
C LEU A 95 -8.60 -8.15 1.91
N GLY A 96 -9.64 -7.31 1.86
CA GLY A 96 -10.69 -7.23 2.88
C GLY A 96 -10.35 -6.30 4.06
N ASP A 97 -9.06 -6.11 4.37
CA ASP A 97 -8.55 -5.22 5.40
C ASP A 97 -7.10 -4.84 5.06
N PRO A 98 -6.70 -3.56 5.10
CA PRO A 98 -5.33 -3.13 4.78
C PRO A 98 -4.23 -3.90 5.54
N PHE A 99 -4.46 -4.29 6.79
CA PHE A 99 -3.51 -5.05 7.60
C PHE A 99 -3.44 -6.53 7.23
N ALA A 100 -4.41 -7.06 6.47
CA ALA A 100 -4.33 -8.41 5.93
C ALA A 100 -3.12 -8.56 5.00
N ALA A 101 -2.69 -7.50 4.31
CA ALA A 101 -1.48 -7.49 3.49
C ALA A 101 -0.21 -7.68 4.35
N VAL A 102 -0.14 -7.03 5.51
CA VAL A 102 0.97 -7.18 6.46
C VAL A 102 1.01 -8.62 7.00
N ALA A 103 -0.16 -9.15 7.38
CA ALA A 103 -0.27 -10.52 7.88
C ALA A 103 0.19 -11.54 6.82
N TRP A 104 -0.26 -11.36 5.58
CA TRP A 104 0.12 -12.20 4.45
C TRP A 104 1.63 -12.15 4.18
N LEU A 105 2.21 -10.94 4.12
CA LEU A 105 3.63 -10.77 3.84
C LEU A 105 4.48 -11.45 4.91
N ALA A 106 4.13 -11.24 6.18
CA ALA A 106 4.87 -11.83 7.27
C ALA A 106 4.81 -13.37 7.26
N ARG A 107 3.64 -13.94 6.93
CA ARG A 107 3.51 -15.40 6.74
C ARG A 107 4.44 -15.89 5.62
N ARG A 108 4.46 -15.19 4.49
CA ARG A 108 5.31 -15.60 3.35
C ARG A 108 6.79 -15.52 3.64
N LEU A 109 7.23 -14.51 4.37
CA LEU A 109 8.62 -14.40 4.80
C LEU A 109 8.98 -15.52 5.79
N ALA A 110 8.09 -15.84 6.73
CA ALA A 110 8.29 -16.93 7.67
C ALA A 110 8.43 -18.30 6.97
N ASP A 111 7.58 -18.58 5.97
CA ASP A 111 7.67 -19.80 5.14
C ASP A 111 9.02 -19.92 4.40
N GLN A 112 9.74 -18.80 4.21
CA GLN A 112 11.06 -18.72 3.57
C GLN A 112 12.22 -18.65 4.57
N GLY A 113 11.96 -18.80 5.87
CA GLY A 113 12.98 -18.69 6.93
C GLY A 113 13.44 -17.24 7.20
N SER A 114 12.64 -16.26 6.81
CA SER A 114 12.86 -14.82 7.02
C SER A 114 11.75 -14.20 7.87
N GLY A 115 11.80 -12.89 8.08
CA GLY A 115 10.84 -12.17 8.92
C GLY A 115 10.86 -10.67 8.69
N LEU A 116 9.95 -9.97 9.37
CA LEU A 116 9.89 -8.51 9.38
C LEU A 116 10.54 -7.99 10.66
N SER A 117 11.21 -6.84 10.59
CA SER A 117 11.87 -6.22 11.73
C SER A 117 11.07 -5.03 12.26
N ALA A 118 11.27 -4.72 13.54
CA ALA A 118 10.78 -3.47 14.10
C ALA A 118 11.41 -2.29 13.33
N GLY A 119 10.59 -1.30 12.98
CA GLY A 119 10.98 -0.17 12.14
C GLY A 119 10.71 -0.36 10.65
N ASP A 120 10.39 -1.58 10.18
CA ASP A 120 10.09 -1.80 8.77
C ASP A 120 8.84 -1.01 8.33
N LEU A 121 8.92 -0.46 7.13
CA LEU A 121 7.80 0.13 6.43
C LEU A 121 7.24 -0.88 5.44
N VAL A 122 6.02 -1.34 5.70
CA VAL A 122 5.30 -2.26 4.84
C VAL A 122 4.23 -1.46 4.11
N SER A 123 4.27 -1.48 2.78
CA SER A 123 3.15 -0.99 1.99
C SER A 123 2.05 -2.03 1.95
N MET A 124 0.82 -1.60 2.23
CA MET A 124 -0.36 -2.48 2.24
C MET A 124 -0.89 -2.74 0.82
N GLY A 125 -0.46 -1.94 -0.16
CA GLY A 125 -1.01 -1.93 -1.51
C GLY A 125 -2.03 -0.81 -1.73
N SER A 126 -2.51 -0.68 -2.97
CA SER A 126 -3.36 0.45 -3.38
C SER A 126 -4.85 0.19 -3.13
N CYS A 127 -5.44 0.95 -2.21
CA CYS A 127 -6.88 0.90 -1.91
C CYS A 127 -7.76 1.37 -3.07
N SER A 128 -7.31 2.36 -3.86
CA SER A 128 -8.10 2.94 -4.96
C SER A 128 -8.05 2.15 -6.27
N CYS A 129 -7.22 1.10 -6.36
CA CYS A 129 -6.93 0.40 -7.61
C CYS A 129 -7.97 -0.68 -7.94
N SER A 130 -8.69 -1.19 -6.94
CA SER A 130 -9.67 -2.29 -7.07
C SER A 130 -10.78 -2.00 -8.09
N CYS A 131 -11.24 -0.75 -8.17
CA CYS A 131 -12.37 -0.39 -9.02
C CYS A 131 -11.98 0.22 -10.38
N THR A 132 -10.74 0.71 -10.58
CA THR A 132 -10.41 1.55 -11.76
C THR A 132 -9.06 1.26 -12.43
N GLY A 133 -8.24 0.35 -11.89
CA GLY A 133 -6.92 0.02 -12.43
C GLY A 133 -5.85 1.10 -12.15
N LEU A 134 -4.68 0.94 -12.75
CA LEU A 134 -3.57 1.89 -12.63
C LEU A 134 -3.79 3.09 -13.56
N ALA A 135 -3.93 4.29 -12.99
CA ALA A 135 -4.03 5.51 -13.76
C ALA A 135 -2.68 5.88 -14.37
N GLN A 136 -2.63 6.07 -15.69
CA GLN A 136 -1.44 6.57 -16.36
C GLN A 136 -1.24 8.05 -16.03
N VAL A 137 0.00 8.42 -15.67
CA VAL A 137 0.39 9.79 -15.34
C VAL A 137 1.49 10.26 -16.28
N LEU A 138 1.44 11.53 -16.67
CA LEU A 138 2.37 12.15 -17.61
C LEU A 138 3.17 13.28 -16.95
N PRO A 139 4.38 13.59 -17.45
CA PRO A 139 5.13 14.76 -16.99
C PRO A 139 4.30 16.04 -17.04
N GLY A 140 4.45 16.88 -16.03
CA GLY A 140 3.71 18.13 -15.84
C GLY A 140 2.43 18.00 -15.01
N GLN A 141 1.90 16.79 -14.84
CA GLN A 141 0.62 16.56 -14.14
C GLN A 141 0.77 16.59 -12.62
N THR A 142 -0.32 16.96 -11.95
CA THR A 142 -0.43 16.94 -10.48
C THR A 142 -1.33 15.81 -10.04
N LEU A 143 -0.81 14.93 -9.20
CA LEU A 143 -1.52 13.84 -8.56
C LEU A 143 -1.92 14.25 -7.14
N LEU A 144 -3.14 13.89 -6.74
CA LEU A 144 -3.66 14.07 -5.38
C LEU A 144 -4.35 12.78 -4.95
N GLY A 145 -3.77 12.11 -3.96
CA GLY A 145 -4.41 11.01 -3.23
C GLY A 145 -5.14 11.55 -2.01
N GLY A 146 -6.47 11.46 -1.97
CA GLY A 146 -7.30 11.94 -0.86
C GLY A 146 -7.94 10.78 -0.09
N PHE A 147 -7.95 10.87 1.24
CA PHE A 147 -8.41 9.81 2.15
C PHE A 147 -9.45 10.33 3.15
N GLY A 148 -10.39 11.15 2.67
CA GLY A 148 -11.39 11.80 3.51
C GLY A 148 -10.77 12.57 4.67
N ASP A 149 -11.23 12.30 5.89
CA ASP A 149 -10.76 12.96 7.12
C ASP A 149 -9.34 12.53 7.53
N LEU A 150 -8.78 11.47 6.93
CA LEU A 150 -7.41 11.02 7.20
C LEU A 150 -6.35 11.91 6.52
N GLY A 151 -6.77 12.78 5.59
CA GLY A 151 -5.93 13.75 4.92
C GLY A 151 -5.64 13.40 3.46
N ALA A 152 -4.53 13.95 2.94
CA ALA A 152 -4.16 13.79 1.55
C ALA A 152 -2.63 13.80 1.34
N VAL A 153 -2.21 13.26 0.21
CA VAL A 153 -0.83 13.27 -0.29
C VAL A 153 -0.83 13.75 -1.74
N SER A 154 0.12 14.60 -2.11
CA SER A 154 0.19 15.15 -3.47
C SER A 154 1.60 15.10 -4.04
N LEU A 155 1.65 15.04 -5.37
CA LEU A 155 2.88 15.07 -6.14
C LEU A 155 2.63 15.85 -7.43
N ARG A 156 3.55 16.74 -7.79
CA ARG A 156 3.63 17.25 -9.16
C ARG A 156 4.78 16.57 -9.87
N LEU A 157 4.49 15.88 -10.96
CA LEU A 157 5.49 15.24 -11.80
C LEU A 157 6.09 16.32 -12.71
N CYS A 158 7.41 16.54 -12.63
CA CYS A 158 8.12 17.54 -13.43
C CYS A 158 8.96 16.93 -14.56
#